data_AF-A0A7W1CPB8-F1
#
_entry.id   AF-A0A7W1CPB8-F1
#
_cell.length_a   1.000
_cell.length_b   1.000
_cell.length_c   1.000
_cell.angle_alpha   90.00
_cell.angle_beta   90.00
_cell.angle_gamma   90.00
#
_symmetry.space_group_name_H-M   'P 1'
#
loop_
_entity.id
_entity.type
_entity.pdbx_description
1 polymer ?
#
loop_
_entity_poly.entity_id
_entity_poly.type
_entity_poly.pdbx_seq_one_letter_code
_entity_poly.pdbx_strand_id
1 'polypeptide(L)'
;MLSLAVAADDRTGALEVAAACVDAGWAGVPTVPFGVEAPPGAADVLVVDLGSRHLDRDRAAARAVSMMEIAADRHAHKIDSLLRGNWAVELVSRAGTGRRVAVVPALPSQGRW
;
A
#
# COMPACT_ATOMS: atom_id res chain seq x y z
N MET A 1 -4.71 16.17 7.33
CA MET A 1 -5.32 14.87 6.96
C MET A 1 -4.57 14.37 5.74
N LEU A 2 -4.25 13.07 5.65
CA LEU A 2 -3.49 12.53 4.53
C LEU A 2 -4.32 12.56 3.24
N SER A 3 -3.71 12.95 2.12
CA SER A 3 -4.35 12.84 0.81
C SER A 3 -4.38 11.40 0.32
N LEU A 4 -3.34 10.62 0.63
CA LEU A 4 -3.21 9.23 0.19
C LEU A 4 -2.50 8.36 1.24
N ALA A 5 -3.10 7.22 1.57
CA ALA A 5 -2.43 6.14 2.29
C ALA A 5 -2.17 4.95 1.35
N VAL A 6 -0.93 4.52 1.21
CA VAL A 6 -0.55 3.38 0.37
C VAL A 6 -0.05 2.25 1.26
N ALA A 7 -0.68 1.08 1.12
CA ALA A 7 -0.13 -0.16 1.66
C ALA A 7 0.69 -0.83 0.57
N ALA A 8 1.87 -1.37 0.89
CA ALA A 8 2.69 -2.17 -0.02
C ALA A 8 3.00 -3.53 0.61
N ASP A 9 2.89 -4.61 -0.15
CA ASP A 9 3.10 -5.97 0.35
C ASP A 9 4.56 -6.28 0.71
N ASP A 10 5.50 -5.49 0.17
CA ASP A 10 6.93 -5.55 0.47
C ASP A 10 7.62 -4.18 0.52
N ARG A 11 8.84 -4.19 1.07
CA ARG A 11 9.68 -3.00 1.23
C ARG A 11 10.07 -2.34 -0.09
N THR A 12 10.47 -3.14 -1.09
CA THR A 12 10.92 -2.60 -2.37
C THR A 12 9.78 -1.86 -3.06
N GLY A 13 8.58 -2.46 -3.13
CA GLY A 13 7.39 -1.81 -3.67
C GLY A 13 6.99 -0.56 -2.88
N ALA A 14 7.14 -0.56 -1.56
CA ALA A 14 6.91 0.62 -0.73
C ALA A 14 7.82 1.80 -1.13
N LEU A 15 9.13 1.55 -1.25
CA LEU A 15 10.10 2.58 -1.61
C LEU A 15 9.92 3.07 -3.06
N GLU A 16 9.59 2.18 -4.00
CA GLU A 16 9.27 2.56 -5.38
C GLU A 16 8.05 3.49 -5.46
N VAL A 17 7.00 3.20 -4.69
CA VAL A 17 5.82 4.07 -4.62
C VAL A 17 6.19 5.43 -4.04
N ALA A 18 6.96 5.45 -2.96
CA ALA A 18 7.36 6.69 -2.32
C ALA A 18 8.16 7.59 -3.28
N ALA A 19 9.10 7.00 -4.01
CA ALA A 19 9.85 7.69 -5.06
C ALA A 19 8.92 8.23 -6.16
N ALA A 20 7.98 7.41 -6.66
CA ALA A 20 7.03 7.84 -7.69
C ALA A 20 6.11 8.98 -7.20
N CYS A 21 5.73 9.01 -5.92
CA CYS A 21 4.99 10.13 -5.33
C CYS A 21 5.84 11.41 -5.29
N VAL A 22 7.11 11.32 -4.87
CA VAL A 22 8.02 12.46 -4.86
C VAL A 22 8.24 13.00 -6.28
N ASP A 23 8.46 12.12 -7.26
CA ASP A 23 8.61 12.48 -8.67
C ASP A 23 7.34 13.15 -9.24
N ALA A 24 6.17 12.78 -8.73
CA ALA A 24 4.89 13.40 -9.06
C ALA A 24 4.61 14.72 -8.29
N GLY A 25 5.55 15.19 -7.47
CA GLY A 25 5.48 16.48 -6.78
C GLY A 25 4.80 16.45 -5.41
N TRP A 26 4.51 15.27 -4.85
CA TRP A 26 3.97 15.17 -3.49
C TRP A 26 5.04 15.53 -2.46
N ALA A 27 4.67 16.35 -1.46
CA ALA A 27 5.56 16.70 -0.36
C ALA A 27 5.32 15.78 0.84
N GLY A 28 6.40 15.42 1.55
CA GLY A 28 6.32 14.61 2.76
C GLY A 28 5.70 13.23 2.50
N VAL A 29 6.51 12.30 2.01
CA VAL A 29 6.12 10.90 1.72
C VAL A 29 6.82 9.93 2.69
N PRO A 30 6.53 9.96 4.00
CA PRO A 30 7.09 8.99 4.93
C PRO A 30 6.76 7.56 4.50
N THR A 31 7.78 6.72 4.52
CA THR A 31 7.66 5.28 4.29
C THR A 31 8.06 4.56 5.55
N VAL A 32 7.13 3.82 6.16
CA VAL A 32 7.34 3.16 7.45
C VAL A 32 6.99 1.66 7.39
N PRO A 33 7.68 0.81 8.15
CA PRO A 33 7.24 -0.58 8.34
C PRO A 33 5.90 -0.66 9.08
N PHE A 34 5.16 -1.74 8.85
CA PHE A 34 3.93 -2.03 9.58
C PHE A 34 4.12 -1.98 11.10
N GLY A 35 3.22 -1.29 11.79
CA GLY A 35 3.25 -1.13 13.24
C GLY A 35 4.22 -0.05 13.74
N VAL A 36 4.95 0.61 12.84
CA VAL A 36 5.77 1.79 13.16
C VAL A 36 4.95 3.04 12.89
N GLU A 37 4.90 3.94 13.88
CA GLU A 37 4.20 5.20 13.74
C GLU A 37 4.90 6.11 12.72
N ALA A 38 4.11 6.78 11.89
CA ALA A 38 4.64 7.76 10.96
C ALA A 38 5.23 8.95 11.73
N PRO A 39 6.36 9.53 11.27
CA PRO A 39 6.93 10.70 11.91
C PRO A 39 5.90 11.86 11.95
N PRO A 40 5.85 12.62 13.04
CA PRO A 40 4.93 13.75 13.16
C PRO A 40 5.32 14.85 12.17
N GLY A 41 4.33 15.43 11.48
CA GLY A 41 4.55 16.51 10.51
C GLY A 41 3.45 16.59 9.45
N ALA A 42 3.53 17.61 8.59
CA ALA A 42 2.69 17.68 7.40
C ALA A 42 3.20 16.65 6.38
N ALA A 43 2.44 15.56 6.22
CA ALA A 43 2.64 14.57 5.16
C ALA A 43 1.40 14.57 4.27
N ASP A 44 1.61 14.56 2.95
CA ASP A 44 0.50 14.41 2.00
C ASP A 44 0.20 12.93 1.73
N VAL A 45 1.24 12.10 1.75
CA VAL A 45 1.17 10.67 1.45
C VAL A 45 1.85 9.86 2.53
N LEU A 46 1.21 8.81 3.02
CA LEU A 46 1.84 7.82 3.89
C LEU A 46 1.99 6.50 3.14
N VAL A 47 3.19 5.95 3.07
CA VAL A 47 3.43 4.61 2.53
C VAL A 47 3.79 3.66 3.67
N VAL A 48 3.10 2.52 3.75
CA VAL A 48 3.34 1.49 4.77
C VAL A 48 3.82 0.21 4.09
N ASP A 49 5.03 -0.22 4.42
CA ASP A 49 5.57 -1.55 4.11
C ASP A 49 4.88 -2.56 5.04
N LEU A 50 3.89 -3.28 4.51
CA LEU A 50 3.16 -4.31 5.25
C LEU A 50 4.04 -5.51 5.59
N GLY A 51 5.12 -5.75 4.86
CA GLY A 51 5.94 -6.96 4.97
C GLY A 51 5.09 -8.23 4.92
N SER A 52 4.04 -8.25 4.09
CA SER A 52 3.00 -9.27 4.07
C SER A 52 3.16 -10.33 2.99
N ARG A 53 4.05 -10.11 2.00
CA ARG A 53 4.23 -11.02 0.85
C ARG A 53 4.47 -12.48 1.24
N HIS A 54 5.20 -12.72 2.33
CA HIS A 54 5.61 -14.05 2.78
C HIS A 54 4.91 -14.49 4.08
N LEU A 55 3.92 -13.73 4.54
CA LEU A 55 3.13 -14.13 5.71
C LEU A 55 2.12 -15.21 5.34
N ASP A 56 1.58 -15.88 6.35
CA ASP A 56 0.34 -16.63 6.19
C ASP A 56 -0.82 -15.70 5.84
N ARG A 57 -1.85 -16.29 5.22
CA ARG A 57 -2.99 -15.57 4.64
C ARG A 57 -3.74 -14.73 5.67
N ASP A 58 -3.91 -15.23 6.89
CA ASP A 58 -4.70 -14.56 7.92
C ASP A 58 -3.96 -13.34 8.47
N ARG A 59 -2.64 -13.45 8.68
CA ARG A 59 -1.81 -12.29 9.07
C ARG A 59 -1.73 -11.25 7.96
N ALA A 60 -1.59 -11.66 6.70
CA ALA A 60 -1.58 -10.74 5.57
C ALA A 60 -2.92 -9.99 5.46
N ALA A 61 -4.04 -10.71 5.56
CA ALA A 61 -5.38 -10.13 5.59
C ALA A 61 -5.56 -9.11 6.72
N ALA A 62 -5.16 -9.45 7.94
CA ALA A 62 -5.28 -8.58 9.10
C ALA A 62 -4.48 -7.27 8.91
N ARG A 63 -3.22 -7.35 8.44
CA ARG A 63 -2.42 -6.17 8.14
C ARG A 63 -3.02 -5.31 7.04
N ALA A 64 -3.56 -5.93 5.99
CA ALA A 64 -4.19 -5.20 4.90
C ALA A 64 -5.47 -4.46 5.33
N VAL A 65 -6.25 -5.02 6.26
CA VAL A 65 -7.48 -4.40 6.78
C VAL A 65 -7.17 -3.24 7.73
N SER A 66 -6.18 -3.37 8.62
CA SER A 66 -5.86 -2.31 9.58
C SER A 66 -5.43 -1.01 8.91
N MET A 67 -4.95 -1.06 7.67
CA MET A 67 -4.68 0.13 6.85
C MET A 67 -5.90 1.02 6.62
N MET A 68 -7.11 0.49 6.79
CA MET A 68 -8.36 1.27 6.64
C MET A 68 -8.66 2.15 7.86
N GLU A 69 -7.95 1.94 8.97
CA GLU A 69 -8.04 2.77 10.18
C GLU A 69 -7.27 4.10 10.03
N ILE A 70 -6.32 4.17 9.08
CA ILE A 70 -5.58 5.39 8.76
C ILE A 70 -6.53 6.38 8.07
N ALA A 71 -6.73 7.55 8.68
CA ALA A 71 -7.54 8.62 8.11
C ALA A 71 -6.85 9.27 6.90
N ALA A 72 -7.32 8.93 5.69
CA ALA A 72 -6.86 9.49 4.43
C ALA A 72 -8.02 9.66 3.44
N ASP A 73 -7.92 10.62 2.52
CA ASP A 73 -8.93 10.84 1.47
C ASP A 73 -9.01 9.66 0.50
N ARG A 74 -7.86 9.04 0.21
CA ARG A 74 -7.72 7.91 -0.71
C ARG A 74 -6.82 6.83 -0.14
N HIS A 75 -7.06 5.60 -0.57
CA HIS A 75 -6.19 4.47 -0.24
C HIS A 75 -5.78 3.74 -1.52
N ALA A 76 -4.52 3.30 -1.57
CA ALA A 76 -4.00 2.41 -2.61
C ALA A 76 -3.44 1.11 -2.01
N HIS A 77 -3.25 0.11 -2.87
CA HIS A 77 -2.49 -1.09 -2.53
C HIS A 77 -1.47 -1.34 -3.63
N LYS A 78 -0.19 -1.20 -3.31
CA LYS A 78 0.89 -1.68 -4.15
C LYS A 78 1.07 -3.17 -3.96
N ILE A 79 0.87 -3.91 -5.05
CA ILE A 79 1.07 -5.36 -5.14
C ILE A 79 2.21 -5.66 -6.11
N ASP A 80 2.69 -6.90 -6.10
CA ASP A 80 3.58 -7.41 -7.14
C ASP A 80 2.85 -7.51 -8.48
N SER A 81 3.41 -6.92 -9.53
CA SER A 81 2.81 -6.94 -10.88
C SER A 81 2.90 -8.30 -11.58
N LEU A 82 3.68 -9.26 -11.04
CA LEU A 82 3.64 -10.66 -11.45
C LEU A 82 2.70 -11.48 -10.53
N LEU A 83 1.90 -10.81 -9.70
CA LEU A 83 0.87 -11.40 -8.84
C LEU A 83 1.41 -12.39 -7.80
N ARG A 84 2.66 -12.22 -7.34
CA ARG A 84 3.22 -12.98 -6.22
C ARG A 84 2.65 -12.52 -4.88
N GLY A 85 2.66 -13.42 -3.89
CA GLY A 85 2.26 -13.11 -2.51
C GLY A 85 0.76 -13.19 -2.25
N ASN A 86 0.32 -12.49 -1.21
CA ASN A 86 -1.03 -12.58 -0.65
C ASN A 86 -2.03 -11.58 -1.25
N TRP A 87 -1.73 -10.98 -2.41
CA TRP A 87 -2.52 -9.88 -2.99
C TRP A 87 -4.03 -10.16 -3.05
N ALA A 88 -4.43 -11.39 -3.38
CA ALA A 88 -5.84 -11.74 -3.51
C ALA A 88 -6.57 -11.73 -2.16
N VAL A 89 -5.97 -12.30 -1.10
CA VAL A 89 -6.60 -12.29 0.23
C VAL A 89 -6.60 -10.89 0.82
N GLU A 90 -5.50 -10.16 0.68
CA GLU A 90 -5.40 -8.77 1.13
C GLU A 90 -6.44 -7.86 0.44
N LEU A 91 -6.65 -8.06 -0.86
CA LEU A 91 -7.68 -7.35 -1.62
C LEU A 91 -9.08 -7.68 -1.14
N VAL A 92 -9.43 -8.97 -1.03
CA VAL A 92 -10.77 -9.40 -0.64
C VAL A 92 -11.09 -8.92 0.77
N SER A 93 -10.14 -9.00 1.70
CA SER A 93 -10.31 -8.50 3.06
C SER A 93 -10.52 -6.99 3.09
N ARG A 94 -9.78 -6.21 2.30
CA ARG A 94 -10.01 -4.76 2.16
C ARG A 94 -11.35 -4.43 1.51
N ALA A 95 -11.74 -5.13 0.44
CA ALA A 95 -13.05 -4.95 -0.19
C ALA A 95 -14.21 -5.29 0.77
N GLY A 96 -14.01 -6.28 1.66
CA GLY A 96 -14.94 -6.66 2.72
C GLY A 96 -15.26 -5.54 3.72
N THR A 97 -14.46 -4.46 3.76
CA THR A 97 -14.75 -3.24 4.55
C THR A 97 -15.79 -2.31 3.91
N GLY A 98 -16.42 -2.74 2.81
CA GLY A 98 -17.43 -1.95 2.08
C GLY A 98 -16.85 -1.05 0.98
N ARG A 99 -15.54 -1.15 0.69
CA ARG A 99 -14.87 -0.37 -0.35
C ARG A 99 -14.96 -1.06 -1.71
N ARG A 100 -15.18 -0.27 -2.77
CA ARG A 100 -15.00 -0.71 -4.15
C ARG A 100 -13.51 -0.68 -4.48
N VAL A 101 -12.99 -1.76 -5.07
CA VAL A 101 -11.57 -1.90 -5.39
C VAL A 101 -11.42 -2.17 -6.89
N ALA A 102 -10.53 -1.42 -7.54
CA ALA A 102 -10.06 -1.70 -8.88
C ALA A 102 -8.70 -2.40 -8.81
N VAL A 103 -8.49 -3.44 -9.63
CA VAL A 103 -7.24 -4.21 -9.68
C VAL A 103 -6.56 -3.95 -11.00
N VAL A 104 -5.38 -3.33 -10.94
CA VAL A 104 -4.59 -2.99 -12.12
C VAL A 104 -3.13 -3.35 -11.83
N PRO A 105 -2.72 -4.61 -12.05
CA PRO A 105 -1.34 -5.04 -11.83
C PRO A 105 -0.40 -4.69 -13.00
N ALA A 106 -0.95 -4.14 -14.10
CA ALA A 106 -0.20 -3.78 -15.29
C ALA A 106 0.93 -2.80 -14.97
N LEU A 107 2.11 -3.06 -15.52
CA LEU A 107 3.28 -2.18 -15.48
C LEU A 107 3.97 -2.20 -16.86
N PRO A 108 3.44 -1.46 -17.84
CA PRO A 108 3.90 -1.51 -19.23
C PRO A 108 5.37 -1.18 -19.42
N SER A 109 5.93 -0.25 -18.62
CA SER A 109 7.36 0.11 -18.64
C SER A 109 8.29 -1.05 -18.31
N GLN A 110 7.77 -2.13 -17.70
CA GLN A 110 8.49 -3.36 -17.40
C GLN A 110 7.91 -4.58 -18.15
N GLY A 111 7.12 -4.35 -19.20
CA GLY A 111 6.56 -5.41 -20.06
C GLY A 111 5.46 -6.25 -19.43
N ARG A 112 4.73 -5.71 -18.43
CA ARG A 112 3.63 -6.40 -17.74
C ARG A 112 2.30 -5.73 -18.11
N TRP A 113 1.33 -6.51 -18.57
CA TRP A 113 0.08 -6.04 -19.17
C TRP A 113 -1.15 -6.56 -18.42
#